data_AF-A0A950J4V4-F1
#
_entry.id   AF-A0A950J4V4-F1
#
_cell.length_a   1.000
_cell.length_b   1.000
_cell.length_c   1.000
_cell.angle_alpha   90.00
_cell.angle_beta   90.00
_cell.angle_gamma   90.00
#
_symmetry.space_group_name_H-M   'P 1'
#
loop_
_entity.id
_entity.type
_entity.pdbx_description
1 polymer ?
#
loop_
_entity_poly.entity_id
_entity_poly.type
_entity_poly.pdbx_seq_one_letter_code
_entity_poly.pdbx_strand_id
1 'polypeptide(L)'
;MKRGTLTRVFLSAALAVAASDAAPAQIPPPNNPPIIVPPPIVIPPPVVAPPPTFGPGSSTPGRSGPSHNDGVLYIVSGIVFAIVGWAIGTKLFGDGPPPPASPVFGPSSGGGTLPPPRVTQVQGTGGGGGGAGSGGAGGEGNGGSNFGPAHTSVNLPPRGETRFVIDEVLADTSLEMEVIAQRHQMTCPETVQVHLTGHTLHRCVRLAGQSVTDMINALARERIGSQPNYLYRGMEDPPGGGNAEQYAPEKLDVIEAHRLATGKGVAVAVIDSGVDPNHPDLAGAITGSYDAANSERPHPHGTGMAGAIASRGTVLGIAPGAELLTVRAFSANSGSAEGTTLNIIKGLDWAFEKGARVVNMSFAGPADPRLRDALTKANGKGMVLIAAAGNAGPTSPPLFPAADPVVIAVTAVDASDALFSGANRGKYIAVAAPGVDVLVPAPDASYQLTTGTSVAAAEVSGVVALLLERNPRLTPKDVRRILMRTAKHLGPRGSERDYGAGLVDALQAVTAARAAGM
;
A
#
# COMPACT_ATOMS: atom_id res chain seq x y z
N MET A 1 -21.03 72.58 12.63
CA MET A 1 -22.10 71.86 11.91
C MET A 1 -21.88 70.36 12.05
N LYS A 2 -22.97 69.57 12.09
CA LYS A 2 -23.07 68.11 11.92
C LYS A 2 -22.26 67.17 12.84
N ARG A 3 -23.03 66.31 13.51
CA ARG A 3 -22.73 65.12 14.33
C ARG A 3 -21.72 64.17 13.65
N GLY A 4 -20.96 63.32 14.35
CA GLY A 4 -20.88 63.09 15.81
C GLY A 4 -20.16 61.75 16.08
N THR A 5 -19.24 61.75 17.04
CA THR A 5 -18.27 60.66 17.29
C THR A 5 -18.57 59.89 18.58
N LEU A 6 -17.93 58.72 18.74
CA LEU A 6 -17.59 57.99 19.98
C LEU A 6 -18.42 56.75 20.36
N THR A 7 -17.77 55.60 20.17
CA THR A 7 -17.26 54.70 21.22
C THR A 7 -18.21 54.22 22.33
N ARG A 8 -18.39 52.89 22.39
CA ARG A 8 -19.01 52.16 23.52
C ARG A 8 -17.97 51.68 24.52
N VAL A 9 -18.25 51.85 25.82
CA VAL A 9 -17.68 51.09 26.94
C VAL A 9 -18.81 50.81 27.96
N PHE A 10 -18.66 49.72 28.73
CA PHE A 10 -19.52 49.15 29.79
C PHE A 10 -19.90 50.17 30.92
N LEU A 11 -20.82 49.92 31.89
CA LEU A 11 -21.35 48.68 32.50
C LEU A 11 -22.68 48.95 33.29
N SER A 12 -23.44 47.89 33.62
CA SER A 12 -24.40 47.73 34.75
C SER A 12 -25.65 48.63 34.91
N ALA A 13 -26.84 48.00 35.02
CA ALA A 13 -27.63 47.93 36.28
C ALA A 13 -28.91 47.07 36.16
N ALA A 14 -29.36 46.54 37.30
CA ALA A 14 -30.37 45.51 37.53
C ALA A 14 -31.85 45.83 37.17
N LEU A 15 -32.67 44.77 37.10
CA LEU A 15 -34.05 44.80 37.60
C LEU A 15 -34.50 43.39 38.08
N ALA A 16 -35.33 43.33 39.12
CA ALA A 16 -35.86 42.10 39.73
C ALA A 16 -37.39 42.02 39.52
N VAL A 17 -37.96 40.80 39.48
CA VAL A 17 -39.39 40.52 39.80
C VAL A 17 -39.57 39.08 40.32
N ALA A 18 -40.32 39.00 41.43
CA ALA A 18 -41.16 37.92 42.00
C ALA A 18 -40.90 36.42 41.71
N ALA A 19 -40.96 35.65 42.80
CA ALA A 19 -41.19 34.20 42.80
C ALA A 19 -42.70 33.86 42.74
N SER A 20 -43.03 32.69 42.19
CA SER A 20 -44.31 32.01 42.40
C SER A 20 -44.07 30.52 42.58
N ASP A 21 -44.53 29.95 43.69
CA ASP A 21 -44.46 28.51 43.95
C ASP A 21 -45.27 27.70 42.93
N ALA A 22 -44.62 26.75 42.26
CA ALA A 22 -45.26 25.66 41.55
C ALA A 22 -44.33 24.44 41.59
N ALA A 23 -44.77 23.36 42.27
CA ALA A 23 -43.98 22.14 42.37
C ALA A 23 -43.85 21.44 40.99
N PRO A 24 -42.68 20.88 40.64
CA PRO A 24 -42.51 20.17 39.38
C PRO A 24 -43.29 18.84 39.39
N ALA A 25 -44.12 18.63 38.38
CA ALA A 25 -44.83 17.37 38.19
C ALA A 25 -43.84 16.22 37.95
N GLN A 26 -44.00 15.13 38.70
CA GLN A 26 -43.20 13.91 38.52
C GLN A 26 -43.63 13.21 37.23
N ILE A 27 -42.67 12.99 36.32
CA ILE A 27 -42.85 12.13 35.15
C ILE A 27 -42.71 10.68 35.62
N PRO A 28 -43.71 9.80 35.41
CA PRO A 28 -43.57 8.38 35.77
C PRO A 28 -42.54 7.70 34.85
N PRO A 29 -41.74 6.74 35.35
CA PRO A 29 -40.77 6.03 34.55
C PRO A 29 -41.45 5.16 33.48
N PRO A 30 -40.77 4.89 32.35
CA PRO A 30 -41.33 4.05 31.28
C PRO A 30 -41.49 2.59 31.73
N ASN A 31 -42.66 2.01 31.43
CA ASN A 31 -42.91 0.58 31.61
C ASN A 31 -42.11 -0.23 30.58
N ASN A 32 -40.93 -0.72 30.97
CA ASN A 32 -40.23 -1.74 30.19
C ASN A 32 -40.94 -3.10 30.35
N PRO A 33 -41.23 -3.82 29.25
CA PRO A 33 -41.68 -5.21 29.34
C PRO A 33 -40.56 -6.12 29.88
N PRO A 34 -40.88 -7.26 30.50
CA PRO A 34 -39.89 -8.15 31.10
C PRO A 34 -38.93 -8.72 30.05
N ILE A 35 -37.64 -8.70 30.37
CA ILE A 35 -36.59 -9.31 29.55
C ILE A 35 -36.77 -10.84 29.60
N ILE A 36 -37.17 -11.43 28.47
CA ILE A 36 -37.19 -12.89 28.32
C ILE A 36 -35.74 -13.33 28.06
N VAL A 37 -35.10 -13.87 29.10
CA VAL A 37 -33.78 -14.50 28.98
C VAL A 37 -33.97 -15.87 28.33
N PRO A 38 -33.39 -16.16 27.15
CA PRO A 38 -33.46 -17.49 26.56
C PRO A 38 -32.69 -18.50 27.43
N PRO A 39 -33.13 -19.76 27.49
CA PRO A 39 -32.39 -20.79 28.23
C PRO A 39 -30.99 -21.01 27.62
N PRO A 40 -29.99 -21.42 28.41
CA PRO A 40 -28.63 -21.65 27.92
C PRO A 40 -28.61 -22.73 26.84
N ILE A 41 -27.89 -22.47 25.76
CA ILE A 41 -27.68 -23.42 24.67
C ILE A 41 -26.80 -24.56 25.18
N VAL A 42 -27.40 -25.73 25.43
CA VAL A 42 -26.67 -26.95 25.74
C VAL A 42 -26.10 -27.50 24.43
N ILE A 43 -24.80 -27.27 24.20
CA ILE A 43 -24.08 -27.86 23.08
C ILE A 43 -23.88 -29.36 23.38
N PRO A 44 -24.41 -30.29 22.57
CA PRO A 44 -24.14 -31.71 22.77
C PRO A 44 -22.66 -32.02 22.47
N PRO A 45 -22.04 -33.00 23.17
CA PRO A 45 -20.67 -33.40 22.89
C PRO A 45 -20.53 -33.92 21.44
N PRO A 46 -19.36 -33.77 20.81
CA PRO A 46 -19.16 -34.17 19.43
C PRO A 46 -19.41 -35.67 19.23
N VAL A 47 -20.26 -36.01 18.27
CA VAL A 47 -20.50 -37.40 17.87
C VAL A 47 -19.27 -37.92 17.15
N VAL A 48 -18.44 -38.68 17.86
CA VAL A 48 -17.33 -39.43 17.26
C VAL A 48 -17.92 -40.55 16.42
N ALA A 49 -17.90 -40.40 15.11
CA ALA A 49 -18.27 -41.47 14.20
C ALA A 49 -17.29 -42.65 14.37
N PRO A 50 -17.77 -43.90 14.52
CA PRO A 50 -16.89 -45.05 14.56
C PRO A 50 -16.16 -45.22 13.21
N PRO A 51 -14.90 -45.69 13.20
CA PRO A 51 -14.17 -45.95 11.97
C PRO A 51 -14.88 -47.04 11.14
N PRO A 52 -14.78 -46.99 9.80
CA PRO A 52 -15.48 -47.93 8.94
C PRO A 52 -15.02 -49.38 9.18
N THR A 53 -15.97 -50.24 9.53
CA THR A 53 -15.76 -51.68 9.67
C THR A 53 -15.57 -52.32 8.30
N PHE A 54 -14.32 -52.65 7.94
CA PHE A 54 -14.06 -53.50 6.79
C PHE A 54 -14.41 -54.96 7.09
N GLY A 55 -15.49 -55.45 6.49
CA GLY A 55 -15.86 -56.87 6.50
C GLY A 55 -14.91 -57.73 5.65
N PRO A 56 -14.72 -59.01 5.98
CA PRO A 56 -13.71 -59.84 5.34
C PRO A 56 -14.20 -60.53 4.06
N GLY A 57 -13.31 -60.61 3.07
CA GLY A 57 -13.11 -61.84 2.28
C GLY A 57 -13.88 -62.01 0.96
N SER A 58 -13.14 -61.84 -0.14
CA SER A 58 -13.12 -62.87 -1.20
C SER A 58 -11.77 -62.82 -1.94
N SER A 59 -10.95 -63.85 -1.77
CA SER A 59 -9.62 -63.97 -2.41
C SER A 59 -9.42 -65.37 -3.00
N THR A 60 -8.97 -65.45 -4.25
CA THR A 60 -8.47 -66.67 -4.92
C THR A 60 -7.54 -66.26 -6.09
N PRO A 61 -6.50 -67.04 -6.45
CA PRO A 61 -5.18 -66.74 -5.89
C PRO A 61 -3.99 -66.81 -6.87
N GLY A 62 -2.82 -66.37 -6.40
CA GLY A 62 -1.49 -66.62 -7.00
C GLY A 62 -0.58 -65.37 -6.97
N ARG A 63 0.74 -65.45 -6.70
CA ARG A 63 1.62 -66.62 -6.43
C ARG A 63 2.93 -66.11 -5.77
N SER A 64 3.47 -66.86 -4.80
CA SER A 64 4.88 -66.85 -4.28
C SER A 64 5.55 -65.53 -3.81
N GLY A 65 5.97 -65.50 -2.54
CA GLY A 65 7.00 -64.57 -2.00
C GLY A 65 8.46 -65.05 -2.27
N PRO A 66 9.49 -64.75 -1.43
CA PRO A 66 9.40 -64.47 0.03
C PRO A 66 10.32 -63.33 0.59
N SER A 67 10.18 -63.05 1.91
CA SER A 67 11.26 -62.67 2.86
C SER A 67 11.94 -61.28 2.73
N HIS A 68 12.24 -60.48 3.77
CA HIS A 68 12.10 -60.59 5.24
C HIS A 68 11.92 -59.19 5.89
N ASN A 69 11.58 -59.13 7.18
CA ASN A 69 11.43 -57.89 7.95
C ASN A 69 12.78 -57.30 8.40
N ASP A 70 12.83 -55.98 8.66
CA ASP A 70 12.94 -55.39 10.01
C ASP A 70 13.23 -53.87 9.93
N GLY A 71 12.72 -53.09 10.90
CA GLY A 71 13.14 -51.68 11.08
C GLY A 71 12.01 -50.66 11.31
N VAL A 72 11.84 -50.25 12.56
CA VAL A 72 10.99 -49.11 12.97
C VAL A 72 11.68 -47.79 12.60
N LEU A 73 10.97 -46.83 12.00
CA LEU A 73 11.43 -45.44 11.95
C LEU A 73 10.28 -44.41 11.96
N TYR A 74 10.49 -43.32 12.70
CA TYR A 74 9.60 -42.17 12.80
C TYR A 74 9.48 -41.43 11.46
N ILE A 75 8.27 -41.05 11.06
CA ILE A 75 8.06 -40.12 9.92
C ILE A 75 7.79 -38.73 10.46
N VAL A 76 8.81 -37.88 10.39
CA VAL A 76 8.68 -36.42 10.42
C VAL A 76 8.28 -35.94 9.03
N SER A 77 7.41 -34.93 8.96
CA SER A 77 6.88 -34.35 7.72
C SER A 77 7.97 -33.91 6.74
N GLY A 78 7.98 -34.48 5.54
CA GLY A 78 8.86 -34.09 4.44
C GLY A 78 8.08 -33.51 3.26
N ILE A 79 8.21 -32.20 3.03
CA ILE A 79 7.67 -31.52 1.86
C ILE A 79 8.55 -31.85 0.64
N VAL A 80 7.95 -32.38 -0.43
CA VAL A 80 8.65 -32.69 -1.69
C VAL A 80 8.40 -31.59 -2.71
N PHE A 81 9.46 -30.86 -3.08
CA PHE A 81 9.46 -30.00 -4.26
C PHE A 81 9.54 -30.85 -5.54
N ALA A 82 8.58 -30.68 -6.45
CA ALA A 82 8.62 -31.29 -7.78
C ALA A 82 9.33 -30.34 -8.76
N ILE A 83 10.57 -30.66 -9.13
CA ILE A 83 11.29 -30.03 -10.25
C ILE A 83 11.11 -30.92 -11.49
N VAL A 84 10.47 -30.41 -12.54
CA VAL A 84 10.36 -31.09 -13.83
C VAL A 84 11.54 -30.67 -14.71
N GLY A 85 12.51 -31.57 -14.87
CA GLY A 85 13.60 -31.43 -15.85
C GLY A 85 13.23 -32.09 -17.18
N TRP A 86 13.61 -31.45 -18.29
CA TRP A 86 13.42 -31.96 -19.66
C TRP A 86 14.80 -32.27 -20.26
N ALA A 87 15.05 -33.49 -20.75
CA ALA A 87 16.37 -33.89 -21.24
C ALA A 87 16.36 -34.97 -22.34
N ILE A 88 16.77 -34.56 -23.55
CA ILE A 88 17.40 -35.33 -24.66
C ILE A 88 18.19 -34.27 -25.46
N GLY A 89 19.43 -34.39 -25.93
CA GLY A 89 20.53 -35.38 -25.84
C GLY A 89 21.74 -34.79 -26.61
N THR A 90 22.97 -35.33 -26.67
CA THR A 90 23.58 -36.58 -26.17
C THR A 90 25.08 -36.35 -25.81
N LYS A 91 25.87 -37.43 -25.64
CA LYS A 91 27.30 -37.44 -25.25
C LYS A 91 28.28 -36.92 -26.34
N LEU A 92 29.50 -36.53 -25.93
CA LEU A 92 30.77 -37.24 -26.25
C LEU A 92 32.03 -36.61 -25.58
N PHE A 93 32.88 -37.46 -24.95
CA PHE A 93 34.23 -37.22 -24.37
C PHE A 93 34.37 -36.17 -23.22
N GLY A 94 35.22 -36.32 -22.19
CA GLY A 94 36.18 -37.39 -21.79
C GLY A 94 36.66 -37.18 -20.32
N ASP A 95 37.46 -38.10 -19.76
CA ASP A 95 37.61 -38.30 -18.29
C ASP A 95 38.69 -37.48 -17.52
N GLY A 96 38.34 -37.11 -16.26
CA GLY A 96 39.23 -36.96 -15.09
C GLY A 96 39.97 -35.62 -14.84
N PRO A 97 40.64 -35.42 -13.69
CA PRO A 97 40.35 -35.83 -12.29
C PRO A 97 40.23 -34.59 -11.33
N PRO A 98 40.07 -34.70 -9.98
CA PRO A 98 39.56 -33.60 -9.13
C PRO A 98 40.62 -32.59 -8.61
N PRO A 99 40.19 -31.41 -8.08
CA PRO A 99 41.10 -30.34 -7.66
C PRO A 99 41.70 -30.52 -6.25
N PRO A 100 42.92 -30.00 -5.98
CA PRO A 100 43.53 -29.97 -4.64
C PRO A 100 43.09 -28.76 -3.78
N ALA A 101 43.41 -28.85 -2.49
CA ALA A 101 42.89 -27.98 -1.42
C ALA A 101 43.52 -26.57 -1.31
N SER A 102 42.86 -25.72 -0.52
CA SER A 102 43.29 -24.38 -0.09
C SER A 102 44.57 -24.39 0.77
N PRO A 103 45.29 -23.25 0.83
CA PRO A 103 46.13 -22.92 1.97
C PRO A 103 45.63 -21.70 2.76
N VAL A 104 45.89 -21.72 4.07
CA VAL A 104 45.76 -20.60 5.03
C VAL A 104 47.16 -20.05 5.35
N PHE A 105 47.21 -18.87 5.97
CA PHE A 105 48.35 -18.15 6.60
C PHE A 105 49.02 -17.04 5.78
N GLY A 106 49.00 -15.82 6.35
CA GLY A 106 50.00 -14.76 6.09
C GLY A 106 51.05 -14.77 7.22
N PRO A 107 51.56 -13.63 7.68
CA PRO A 107 51.78 -12.35 7.01
C PRO A 107 53.30 -12.01 6.91
N SER A 108 53.72 -11.12 6.01
CA SER A 108 55.04 -10.48 6.16
C SER A 108 55.13 -9.09 5.52
N SER A 109 56.02 -8.30 6.09
CA SER A 109 56.34 -6.90 5.77
C SER A 109 57.31 -6.73 4.60
N GLY A 110 57.19 -5.63 3.85
CA GLY A 110 58.25 -5.17 2.94
C GLY A 110 57.87 -3.87 2.23
N GLY A 111 58.58 -2.77 2.51
CA GLY A 111 58.34 -1.48 1.86
C GLY A 111 59.07 -1.32 0.51
N GLY A 112 58.58 -0.42 -0.33
CA GLY A 112 59.22 -0.06 -1.60
C GLY A 112 58.51 1.11 -2.31
N THR A 113 59.13 2.29 -2.32
CA THR A 113 58.64 3.53 -2.94
C THR A 113 58.94 3.61 -4.44
N LEU A 114 58.01 4.08 -5.28
CA LEU A 114 58.24 4.67 -6.63
C LEU A 114 57.06 5.64 -7.01
N PRO A 115 57.16 6.48 -8.09
CA PRO A 115 56.69 7.89 -8.08
C PRO A 115 55.38 8.17 -8.87
N PRO A 116 54.86 9.44 -8.92
CA PRO A 116 53.46 9.71 -9.26
C PRO A 116 53.15 9.91 -10.77
N PRO A 117 51.87 9.78 -11.19
CA PRO A 117 51.45 9.92 -12.58
C PRO A 117 51.34 11.38 -13.07
N ARG A 118 51.50 11.56 -14.39
CA ARG A 118 51.46 12.87 -15.07
C ARG A 118 50.04 13.36 -15.35
N VAL A 119 49.87 14.68 -15.29
CA VAL A 119 48.71 15.41 -15.83
C VAL A 119 48.91 15.66 -17.34
N THR A 120 47.82 15.71 -18.12
CA THR A 120 47.83 16.29 -19.47
C THR A 120 46.58 17.15 -19.66
N GLN A 121 46.78 18.47 -19.74
CA GLN A 121 45.77 19.42 -20.21
C GLN A 121 45.92 19.61 -21.72
N VAL A 122 44.81 19.81 -22.44
CA VAL A 122 44.82 20.51 -23.73
C VAL A 122 43.64 21.50 -23.78
N GLN A 123 44.01 22.77 -23.82
CA GLN A 123 43.25 23.95 -24.20
C GLN A 123 44.21 24.68 -25.15
N GLY A 124 43.87 25.27 -26.29
CA GLY A 124 42.60 25.48 -26.99
C GLY A 124 42.82 26.68 -27.92
N THR A 125 42.29 26.67 -29.14
CA THR A 125 42.34 27.84 -30.05
C THR A 125 41.02 27.96 -30.81
N GLY A 126 40.62 29.18 -31.15
CA GLY A 126 39.34 29.45 -31.81
C GLY A 126 39.33 30.73 -32.64
N GLY A 127 38.18 30.99 -33.28
CA GLY A 127 37.94 32.12 -34.17
C GLY A 127 38.29 31.81 -35.64
N GLY A 128 37.44 32.09 -36.63
CA GLY A 128 36.05 32.56 -36.60
C GLY A 128 35.60 33.08 -37.97
N GLY A 129 34.28 33.20 -38.20
CA GLY A 129 33.74 34.05 -39.29
C GLY A 129 32.71 33.43 -40.24
N GLY A 130 31.44 33.82 -40.07
CA GLY A 130 30.62 34.33 -41.19
C GLY A 130 29.60 33.41 -41.90
N GLY A 131 28.30 33.72 -41.70
CA GLY A 131 27.35 33.80 -42.83
C GLY A 131 26.11 32.88 -42.84
N ALA A 132 24.97 33.42 -42.37
CA ALA A 132 23.55 33.22 -42.78
C ALA A 132 23.01 31.83 -43.23
N GLY A 133 21.77 31.42 -42.90
CA GLY A 133 20.70 32.07 -42.16
C GLY A 133 19.31 31.40 -42.36
N SER A 134 18.28 31.91 -41.67
CA SER A 134 16.86 31.45 -41.62
C SER A 134 16.58 30.14 -40.85
N GLY A 135 15.58 30.05 -39.95
CA GLY A 135 14.68 31.08 -39.40
C GLY A 135 13.92 30.54 -38.16
N GLY A 136 13.55 31.44 -37.23
CA GLY A 136 12.88 31.16 -35.94
C GLY A 136 11.44 30.62 -36.03
N ALA A 137 10.67 30.49 -34.94
CA ALA A 137 10.80 30.94 -33.55
C ALA A 137 10.39 29.78 -32.59
N GLY A 138 10.57 29.76 -31.26
CA GLY A 138 10.53 30.85 -30.29
C GLY A 138 9.11 30.99 -29.73
N GLY A 139 8.80 30.30 -28.62
CA GLY A 139 7.47 30.31 -28.00
C GLY A 139 7.44 29.59 -26.65
N GLU A 140 7.26 30.36 -25.57
CA GLU A 140 7.09 29.85 -24.21
C GLU A 140 5.69 29.25 -24.02
N GLY A 141 5.62 27.99 -23.59
CA GLY A 141 4.37 27.29 -23.28
C GLY A 141 3.98 27.44 -21.81
N ASN A 142 3.30 28.53 -21.46
CA ASN A 142 2.68 28.70 -20.14
C ASN A 142 1.56 27.66 -19.90
N GLY A 143 1.25 27.38 -18.64
CA GLY A 143 0.32 26.33 -18.24
C GLY A 143 -1.12 26.54 -18.71
N GLY A 144 -1.79 25.44 -19.06
CA GLY A 144 -3.16 25.42 -19.55
C GLY A 144 -3.68 24.01 -19.78
N SER A 145 -3.74 23.18 -18.74
CA SER A 145 -4.35 21.84 -18.82
C SER A 145 -5.87 21.99 -18.89
N ASN A 146 -6.38 22.18 -20.10
CA ASN A 146 -7.80 22.33 -20.41
C ASN A 146 -8.51 20.97 -20.26
N PHE A 147 -8.99 20.66 -19.04
CA PHE A 147 -9.81 19.48 -18.78
C PHE A 147 -11.29 19.81 -19.01
N GLY A 148 -11.78 19.52 -20.22
CA GLY A 148 -13.19 19.55 -20.57
C GLY A 148 -13.95 18.32 -20.03
N PRO A 149 -15.30 18.37 -19.99
CA PRO A 149 -16.12 17.30 -19.42
C PRO A 149 -16.20 16.05 -20.31
N ALA A 150 -16.31 14.89 -19.67
CA ALA A 150 -16.79 13.62 -20.23
C ALA A 150 -16.25 13.23 -21.63
N HIS A 151 -14.93 13.08 -21.76
CA HIS A 151 -14.39 12.32 -22.89
C HIS A 151 -14.75 10.84 -22.75
N THR A 152 -15.26 10.26 -23.84
CA THR A 152 -15.53 8.82 -24.00
C THR A 152 -14.21 8.02 -24.01
N SER A 153 -13.61 7.83 -22.85
CA SER A 153 -12.35 7.10 -22.68
C SER A 153 -12.59 5.60 -22.79
N VAL A 154 -12.29 5.05 -23.96
CA VAL A 154 -12.30 3.61 -24.24
C VAL A 154 -10.94 3.05 -23.81
N ASN A 155 -10.84 2.61 -22.56
CA ASN A 155 -9.58 2.13 -21.98
C ASN A 155 -9.49 0.61 -22.10
N LEU A 156 -9.14 0.13 -23.30
CA LEU A 156 -8.83 -1.28 -23.51
C LEU A 156 -7.60 -1.71 -22.71
N PRO A 157 -7.53 -2.96 -22.20
CA PRO A 157 -6.35 -3.48 -21.54
C PRO A 157 -5.14 -3.45 -22.50
N PRO A 158 -3.93 -3.08 -22.02
CA PRO A 158 -2.71 -3.17 -22.82
C PRO A 158 -2.48 -4.58 -23.38
N ARG A 159 -1.79 -4.69 -24.52
CA ARG A 159 -1.47 -6.00 -25.11
C ARG A 159 -0.68 -6.87 -24.12
N GLY A 160 -1.21 -8.06 -23.81
CA GLY A 160 -0.61 -9.01 -22.88
C GLY A 160 -0.94 -8.75 -21.40
N GLU A 161 -1.65 -7.67 -21.08
CA GLU A 161 -2.21 -7.50 -19.73
C GLU A 161 -3.37 -8.48 -19.52
N THR A 162 -3.39 -9.14 -18.36
CA THR A 162 -4.38 -10.16 -17.99
C THR A 162 -4.85 -10.03 -16.54
N ARG A 163 -4.30 -9.07 -15.77
CA ARG A 163 -4.64 -8.82 -14.36
C ARG A 163 -5.92 -7.99 -14.24
N PHE A 164 -7.04 -8.56 -14.65
CA PHE A 164 -8.38 -8.01 -14.47
C PHE A 164 -9.39 -9.14 -14.30
N VAL A 165 -10.53 -8.84 -13.68
CA VAL A 165 -11.62 -9.82 -13.54
C VAL A 165 -12.19 -10.11 -14.95
N ILE A 166 -12.12 -11.37 -15.38
CA ILE A 166 -12.23 -11.78 -16.79
C ILE A 166 -13.61 -11.53 -17.43
N ASP A 167 -14.61 -11.27 -16.62
CA ASP A 167 -16.01 -11.09 -16.98
C ASP A 167 -16.61 -9.74 -16.51
N GLU A 168 -15.78 -8.82 -16.00
CA GLU A 168 -16.22 -7.51 -15.48
C GLU A 168 -15.60 -6.30 -16.19
N VAL A 169 -16.43 -5.26 -16.36
CA VAL A 169 -16.00 -3.92 -16.77
C VAL A 169 -16.54 -2.87 -15.80
N LEU A 170 -15.80 -1.79 -15.61
CA LEU A 170 -16.26 -0.59 -14.92
C LEU A 170 -16.70 0.43 -15.98
N ALA A 171 -18.01 0.67 -16.04
CA ALA A 171 -18.63 1.72 -16.85
C ALA A 171 -18.72 3.02 -16.04
N ASP A 172 -18.34 4.15 -16.64
CA ASP A 172 -18.37 5.48 -16.03
C ASP A 172 -19.41 6.33 -16.75
N THR A 173 -20.54 6.54 -16.10
CA THR A 173 -21.69 7.26 -16.64
C THR A 173 -22.69 7.59 -15.54
N SER A 174 -23.47 8.66 -15.71
CA SER A 174 -24.64 8.96 -14.86
C SER A 174 -25.96 8.49 -15.48
N LEU A 175 -25.91 7.59 -16.47
CA LEU A 175 -27.07 7.04 -17.15
C LEU A 175 -27.52 5.74 -16.48
N GLU A 176 -28.82 5.50 -16.46
CA GLU A 176 -29.39 4.22 -16.02
C GLU A 176 -28.93 3.07 -16.93
N MET A 177 -28.16 2.14 -16.34
CA MET A 177 -27.46 1.12 -17.10
C MET A 177 -28.28 -0.13 -17.44
N GLU A 178 -29.46 -0.33 -16.83
CA GLU A 178 -30.24 -1.58 -16.99
C GLU A 178 -30.57 -1.90 -18.46
N VAL A 179 -31.22 -0.96 -19.17
CA VAL A 179 -31.61 -1.12 -20.58
C VAL A 179 -30.39 -1.24 -21.50
N ILE A 180 -29.30 -0.53 -21.19
CA ILE A 180 -28.07 -0.52 -21.99
C ILE A 180 -27.32 -1.84 -21.82
N ALA A 181 -27.18 -2.32 -20.58
CA ALA A 181 -26.55 -3.59 -20.26
C ALA A 181 -27.33 -4.76 -20.89
N GLN A 182 -28.66 -4.78 -20.74
CA GLN A 182 -29.51 -5.82 -21.31
C GLN A 182 -29.37 -5.92 -22.84
N ARG A 183 -29.35 -4.77 -23.54
CA ARG A 183 -29.15 -4.68 -25.00
C ARG A 183 -27.84 -5.34 -25.46
N HIS A 184 -26.79 -5.23 -24.65
CA HIS A 184 -25.45 -5.76 -24.96
C HIS A 184 -25.14 -7.05 -24.18
N GLN A 185 -26.15 -7.77 -23.66
CA GLN A 185 -26.01 -9.05 -22.93
C GLN A 185 -25.10 -8.97 -21.69
N MET A 186 -25.23 -7.87 -20.96
CA MET A 186 -24.60 -7.63 -19.65
C MET A 186 -25.68 -7.39 -18.58
N THR A 187 -25.28 -7.45 -17.32
CA THR A 187 -26.02 -6.85 -16.19
C THR A 187 -25.06 -5.96 -15.41
N CYS A 188 -25.55 -4.92 -14.76
CA CYS A 188 -24.72 -4.06 -13.90
C CYS A 188 -25.21 -4.17 -12.44
N PRO A 189 -24.87 -5.26 -11.73
CA PRO A 189 -25.43 -5.57 -10.40
C PRO A 189 -25.04 -4.57 -9.29
N GLU A 190 -24.11 -3.66 -9.55
CA GLU A 190 -23.61 -2.72 -8.56
C GLU A 190 -23.29 -1.37 -9.20
N THR A 191 -23.72 -0.30 -8.52
CA THR A 191 -23.48 1.09 -8.91
C THR A 191 -22.92 1.85 -7.70
N VAL A 192 -21.84 2.61 -7.92
CA VAL A 192 -21.11 3.34 -6.88
C VAL A 192 -20.97 4.80 -7.30
N GLN A 193 -21.57 5.70 -6.54
CA GLN A 193 -21.28 7.13 -6.62
C GLN A 193 -20.00 7.42 -5.85
N VAL A 194 -18.99 8.00 -6.52
CA VAL A 194 -17.66 8.26 -5.96
C VAL A 194 -17.53 9.76 -5.69
N HIS A 195 -17.68 10.19 -4.44
CA HIS A 195 -17.75 11.61 -4.04
C HIS A 195 -16.44 12.38 -4.27
N LEU A 196 -15.33 11.69 -4.12
CA LEU A 196 -13.96 12.12 -4.39
C LEU A 196 -13.81 12.55 -5.84
N THR A 197 -14.36 11.79 -6.78
CA THR A 197 -14.19 12.03 -8.22
C THR A 197 -15.34 12.78 -8.85
N GLY A 198 -16.55 12.70 -8.27
CA GLY A 198 -17.82 13.14 -8.83
C GLY A 198 -18.42 12.18 -9.86
N HIS A 199 -17.85 10.98 -10.03
CA HIS A 199 -18.24 10.02 -11.05
C HIS A 199 -19.21 8.97 -10.49
N THR A 200 -19.95 8.32 -11.38
CA THR A 200 -20.78 7.15 -11.06
C THR A 200 -20.23 5.96 -11.83
N LEU A 201 -19.78 4.94 -11.09
CA LEU A 201 -19.18 3.73 -11.63
C LEU A 201 -20.16 2.57 -11.50
N HIS A 202 -20.47 1.91 -12.61
CA HIS A 202 -21.25 0.68 -12.64
C HIS A 202 -20.32 -0.51 -12.87
N ARG A 203 -20.36 -1.52 -11.99
CA ARG A 203 -19.72 -2.81 -12.22
C ARG A 203 -20.64 -3.63 -13.10
N CYS A 204 -20.25 -3.85 -14.34
CA CYS A 204 -21.04 -4.58 -15.31
C CYS A 204 -20.40 -5.93 -15.63
N VAL A 205 -21.20 -6.99 -15.55
CA VAL A 205 -20.80 -8.40 -15.74
C VAL A 205 -21.49 -8.97 -16.98
N ARG A 206 -20.79 -9.82 -17.75
CA ARG A 206 -21.35 -10.46 -18.96
C ARG A 206 -22.36 -11.55 -18.61
N LEU A 207 -23.29 -11.83 -19.52
CA LEU A 207 -24.24 -12.95 -19.39
C LEU A 207 -23.76 -14.25 -20.06
N ALA A 208 -23.07 -14.18 -21.22
CA ALA A 208 -22.36 -15.32 -21.82
C ALA A 208 -21.41 -14.87 -22.96
N GLY A 209 -20.34 -15.63 -23.20
CA GLY A 209 -19.58 -15.66 -24.47
C GLY A 209 -18.71 -14.44 -24.84
N GLN A 210 -19.02 -13.24 -24.34
CA GLN A 210 -18.28 -12.01 -24.66
C GLN A 210 -16.94 -11.91 -23.92
N SER A 211 -15.96 -11.23 -24.52
CA SER A 211 -14.74 -10.80 -23.84
C SER A 211 -14.89 -9.40 -23.24
N VAL A 212 -14.05 -9.05 -22.27
CA VAL A 212 -13.93 -7.67 -21.72
C VAL A 212 -13.74 -6.62 -22.83
N THR A 213 -12.99 -6.96 -23.89
CA THR A 213 -12.81 -6.10 -25.08
C THR A 213 -14.14 -5.87 -25.81
N ASP A 214 -14.98 -6.89 -25.95
CA ASP A 214 -16.29 -6.76 -26.62
C ASP A 214 -17.26 -5.92 -25.81
N MET A 215 -17.25 -6.11 -24.47
CA MET A 215 -18.04 -5.31 -23.52
C MET A 215 -17.64 -3.83 -23.55
N ILE A 216 -16.33 -3.52 -23.50
CA ILE A 216 -15.81 -2.16 -23.62
C ILE A 216 -16.18 -1.54 -24.97
N ASN A 217 -16.02 -2.30 -26.07
CA ASN A 217 -16.42 -1.85 -27.41
C ASN A 217 -17.94 -1.65 -27.54
N ALA A 218 -18.76 -2.39 -26.78
CA ALA A 218 -20.21 -2.20 -26.73
C ALA A 218 -20.59 -0.90 -26.02
N LEU A 219 -20.04 -0.65 -24.83
CA LEU A 219 -20.22 0.59 -24.09
C LEU A 219 -19.69 1.81 -24.86
N ALA A 220 -18.59 1.66 -25.59
CA ALA A 220 -18.06 2.71 -26.46
C ALA A 220 -19.03 3.15 -27.56
N ARG A 221 -19.82 2.22 -28.14
CA ARG A 221 -20.87 2.55 -29.13
C ARG A 221 -22.02 3.37 -28.52
N GLU A 222 -22.28 3.18 -27.23
CA GLU A 222 -23.24 3.96 -26.43
C GLU A 222 -22.63 5.25 -25.87
N ARG A 223 -21.38 5.59 -26.24
CA ARG A 223 -20.59 6.73 -25.73
C ARG A 223 -20.35 6.69 -24.22
N ILE A 224 -20.23 5.49 -23.64
CA ILE A 224 -19.91 5.28 -22.24
C ILE A 224 -18.42 4.95 -22.10
N GLY A 225 -17.69 5.75 -21.32
CA GLY A 225 -16.29 5.49 -21.02
C GLY A 225 -16.16 4.27 -20.11
N SER A 226 -15.29 3.32 -20.46
CA SER A 226 -15.19 2.05 -19.73
C SER A 226 -13.78 1.47 -19.74
N GLN A 227 -13.52 0.61 -18.76
CA GLN A 227 -12.26 -0.12 -18.61
C GLN A 227 -12.49 -1.50 -17.94
N PRO A 228 -11.50 -2.42 -17.95
CA PRO A 228 -11.54 -3.63 -17.12
C PRO A 228 -11.59 -3.28 -15.62
N ASN A 229 -12.21 -4.14 -14.82
CA ASN A 229 -12.00 -4.09 -13.36
C ASN A 229 -10.65 -4.76 -13.06
N TYR A 230 -9.58 -3.98 -12.88
CA TYR A 230 -8.23 -4.50 -12.74
C TYR A 230 -8.01 -5.16 -11.37
N LEU A 231 -7.13 -6.16 -11.36
CA LEU A 231 -6.69 -6.88 -10.17
C LEU A 231 -5.37 -6.30 -9.66
N TYR A 232 -5.39 -5.95 -8.38
CA TYR A 232 -4.25 -5.57 -7.57
C TYR A 232 -3.94 -6.69 -6.58
N ARG A 233 -2.67 -6.82 -6.21
CA ARG A 233 -2.24 -7.71 -5.14
C ARG A 233 -1.71 -6.90 -3.97
N GLY A 234 -2.06 -7.30 -2.76
CA GLY A 234 -1.31 -6.90 -1.58
C GLY A 234 0.15 -7.30 -1.78
N MET A 235 1.08 -6.45 -1.36
CA MET A 235 2.49 -6.76 -1.51
C MET A 235 2.91 -7.72 -0.40
N GLU A 236 2.58 -9.00 -0.58
CA GLU A 236 2.97 -10.05 0.38
C GLU A 236 4.48 -10.01 0.63
N ASP A 237 4.78 -9.85 1.92
CA ASP A 237 6.12 -9.82 2.45
C ASP A 237 6.54 -11.23 2.81
N PRO A 238 7.65 -11.76 2.27
CA PRO A 238 8.26 -12.95 2.84
C PRO A 238 8.55 -12.74 4.34
N PRO A 239 8.29 -13.76 5.18
CA PRO A 239 8.62 -13.70 6.59
C PRO A 239 10.13 -13.52 6.76
N GLY A 240 10.51 -12.58 7.61
CA GLY A 240 11.91 -12.27 7.89
C GLY A 240 12.66 -13.36 8.66
N GLY A 241 13.98 -13.41 8.47
CA GLY A 241 14.85 -14.49 8.91
C GLY A 241 15.78 -14.11 10.06
N GLY A 242 15.23 -13.72 11.23
CA GLY A 242 16.06 -13.31 12.36
C GLY A 242 15.37 -13.30 13.73
N ASN A 243 16.17 -13.08 14.77
CA ASN A 243 15.71 -12.60 16.07
C ASN A 243 16.03 -11.10 16.11
N ALA A 244 15.04 -10.23 15.90
CA ALA A 244 15.29 -8.80 15.75
C ALA A 244 14.68 -7.96 16.87
N GLU A 245 15.53 -7.15 17.48
CA GLU A 245 15.17 -5.88 18.11
C GLU A 245 14.65 -4.91 17.03
N GLN A 246 13.77 -3.97 17.39
CA GLN A 246 13.06 -3.15 16.41
C GLN A 246 13.96 -2.02 15.85
N TYR A 247 14.77 -2.33 14.85
CA TYR A 247 15.80 -1.40 14.32
C TYR A 247 15.24 -0.20 13.54
N ALA A 248 14.06 -0.31 12.94
CA ALA A 248 13.57 0.70 11.98
C ALA A 248 13.28 2.09 12.59
N PRO A 249 12.63 2.20 13.77
CA PRO A 249 12.45 3.50 14.44
C PRO A 249 13.78 4.16 14.86
N GLU A 250 14.79 3.39 15.28
CA GLU A 250 16.12 3.92 15.57
C GLU A 250 16.78 4.44 14.28
N LYS A 251 16.77 3.64 13.21
CA LYS A 251 17.37 3.97 11.91
C LYS A 251 16.77 5.21 11.24
N LEU A 252 15.52 5.56 11.57
CA LEU A 252 14.81 6.74 11.04
C LEU A 252 14.85 7.97 11.98
N ASP A 253 15.60 7.93 13.09
CA ASP A 253 15.68 8.98 14.12
C ASP A 253 14.29 9.34 14.72
N VAL A 254 13.44 8.33 14.92
CA VAL A 254 12.03 8.51 15.31
C VAL A 254 11.87 9.02 16.74
N ILE A 255 12.71 8.54 17.68
CA ILE A 255 12.65 8.96 19.09
C ILE A 255 12.96 10.46 19.23
N GLU A 256 13.93 10.95 18.46
CA GLU A 256 14.27 12.36 18.34
C GLU A 256 13.14 13.16 17.67
N ALA A 257 12.54 12.62 16.61
CA ALA A 257 11.39 13.24 15.93
C ALA A 257 10.14 13.33 16.84
N HIS A 258 9.91 12.34 17.71
CA HIS A 258 8.82 12.30 18.70
C HIS A 258 8.88 13.44 19.72
N ARG A 259 10.06 14.05 19.95
CA ARG A 259 10.18 15.28 20.74
C ARG A 259 9.55 16.51 20.06
N LEU A 260 9.23 16.43 18.76
CA LEU A 260 8.69 17.52 17.94
C LEU A 260 7.28 17.27 17.40
N ALA A 261 6.94 16.01 17.12
CA ALA A 261 5.63 15.54 16.64
C ALA A 261 5.54 14.00 16.79
N THR A 262 4.36 13.48 17.08
CA THR A 262 4.06 12.02 17.21
C THR A 262 3.06 11.51 16.17
N GLY A 263 2.53 12.38 15.30
CA GLY A 263 1.44 12.12 14.35
C GLY A 263 0.07 12.56 14.87
N LYS A 264 0.02 13.25 16.01
CA LYS A 264 -1.22 13.55 16.75
C LYS A 264 -2.22 14.35 15.91
N GLY A 265 -3.46 13.85 15.85
CA GLY A 265 -4.55 14.49 15.12
C GLY A 265 -4.41 14.42 13.59
N VAL A 266 -3.56 13.54 13.08
CA VAL A 266 -3.45 13.25 11.65
C VAL A 266 -4.09 11.89 11.35
N ALA A 267 -5.17 11.93 10.56
CA ALA A 267 -5.82 10.74 10.05
C ALA A 267 -5.03 10.13 8.87
N VAL A 268 -4.60 8.88 9.05
CA VAL A 268 -3.87 8.06 8.07
C VAL A 268 -4.77 6.91 7.64
N ALA A 269 -5.16 6.89 6.36
CA ALA A 269 -5.88 5.78 5.77
C ALA A 269 -4.91 4.66 5.37
N VAL A 270 -5.22 3.43 5.77
CA VAL A 270 -4.48 2.22 5.40
C VAL A 270 -5.38 1.41 4.46
N ILE A 271 -5.15 1.51 3.15
CA ILE A 271 -5.92 0.76 2.14
C ILE A 271 -5.17 -0.54 1.85
N ASP A 272 -5.67 -1.64 2.41
CA ASP A 272 -4.97 -2.92 2.47
C ASP A 272 -5.96 -4.11 2.59
N SER A 273 -5.44 -5.26 3.01
CA SER A 273 -6.15 -6.35 3.67
C SER A 273 -6.68 -5.94 5.07
N GLY A 274 -7.44 -6.82 5.72
CA GLY A 274 -8.04 -6.52 7.03
C GLY A 274 -7.01 -6.32 8.14
N VAL A 275 -7.20 -5.30 8.98
CA VAL A 275 -6.43 -5.06 10.21
C VAL A 275 -7.10 -5.78 11.38
N ASP A 276 -6.33 -6.34 12.33
CA ASP A 276 -6.87 -6.81 13.61
C ASP A 276 -7.14 -5.62 14.55
N PRO A 277 -8.41 -5.26 14.84
CA PRO A 277 -8.72 -4.12 15.67
C PRO A 277 -8.48 -4.39 17.17
N ASN A 278 -8.27 -5.66 17.56
CA ASN A 278 -8.08 -6.07 18.96
C ASN A 278 -6.61 -6.21 19.34
N HIS A 279 -5.67 -6.00 18.40
CA HIS A 279 -4.25 -6.10 18.68
C HIS A 279 -3.83 -5.07 19.76
N PRO A 280 -3.18 -5.48 20.88
CA PRO A 280 -2.85 -4.57 21.99
C PRO A 280 -2.08 -3.32 21.56
N ASP A 281 -1.07 -3.47 20.70
CA ASP A 281 -0.27 -2.36 20.19
C ASP A 281 -1.06 -1.35 19.32
N LEU A 282 -2.24 -1.72 18.80
CA LEU A 282 -3.11 -0.84 18.00
C LEU A 282 -4.26 -0.25 18.84
N ALA A 283 -4.28 -0.49 20.15
CA ALA A 283 -5.35 -0.04 21.05
C ALA A 283 -5.55 1.49 20.99
N GLY A 284 -6.75 1.89 20.56
CA GLY A 284 -7.14 3.29 20.39
C GLY A 284 -6.40 4.04 19.27
N ALA A 285 -5.65 3.35 18.40
CA ALA A 285 -5.08 3.93 17.19
C ALA A 285 -6.10 3.95 16.05
N ILE A 286 -6.92 2.91 15.92
CA ILE A 286 -7.96 2.79 14.90
C ILE A 286 -9.19 3.61 15.30
N THR A 287 -9.51 4.63 14.48
CA THR A 287 -10.65 5.54 14.70
C THR A 287 -11.81 5.29 13.73
N GLY A 288 -11.60 4.48 12.69
CA GLY A 288 -12.67 4.02 11.80
C GLY A 288 -12.21 2.87 10.90
N SER A 289 -13.17 2.05 10.48
CA SER A 289 -12.93 0.93 9.56
C SER A 289 -13.98 0.86 8.46
N TYR A 290 -13.58 0.37 7.28
CA TYR A 290 -14.46 0.13 6.14
C TYR A 290 -14.05 -1.13 5.40
N ASP A 291 -15.03 -1.93 4.98
CA ASP A 291 -14.83 -3.13 4.18
C ASP A 291 -15.44 -2.94 2.78
N ALA A 292 -14.58 -2.89 1.78
CA ALA A 292 -14.95 -2.83 0.37
C ALA A 292 -14.89 -4.22 -0.31
N ALA A 293 -14.32 -5.23 0.34
CA ALA A 293 -14.00 -6.54 -0.20
C ALA A 293 -14.89 -7.69 0.35
N ASN A 294 -15.67 -7.43 1.39
CA ASN A 294 -16.55 -8.39 2.07
C ASN A 294 -15.82 -9.68 2.50
N SER A 295 -14.73 -9.54 3.27
CA SER A 295 -14.00 -10.69 3.84
C SER A 295 -14.06 -10.63 5.37
N GLU A 296 -14.10 -11.77 6.04
CA GLU A 296 -14.40 -11.80 7.48
C GLU A 296 -13.18 -11.58 8.38
N ARG A 297 -11.97 -11.98 7.93
CA ARG A 297 -10.81 -12.12 8.82
C ARG A 297 -9.80 -10.97 8.69
N PRO A 298 -9.16 -10.55 9.79
CA PRO A 298 -7.89 -9.83 9.75
C PRO A 298 -6.82 -10.61 8.98
N HIS A 299 -5.79 -9.90 8.52
CA HIS A 299 -4.69 -10.45 7.75
C HIS A 299 -3.35 -9.91 8.30
N PRO A 300 -2.27 -10.71 8.29
CA PRO A 300 -0.97 -10.28 8.82
C PRO A 300 -0.42 -9.02 8.14
N HIS A 301 -0.51 -8.93 6.81
CA HIS A 301 0.00 -7.77 6.06
C HIS A 301 -0.64 -6.45 6.51
N GLY A 302 -1.98 -6.34 6.49
CA GLY A 302 -2.69 -5.11 6.88
C GLY A 302 -2.44 -4.72 8.34
N THR A 303 -2.41 -5.70 9.23
CA THR A 303 -2.10 -5.49 10.67
C THR A 303 -0.67 -5.00 10.86
N GLY A 304 0.29 -5.55 10.10
CA GLY A 304 1.68 -5.12 10.10
C GLY A 304 1.86 -3.70 9.57
N MET A 305 1.19 -3.33 8.46
CA MET A 305 1.22 -1.98 7.91
C MET A 305 0.65 -0.95 8.90
N ALA A 306 -0.50 -1.27 9.52
CA ALA A 306 -1.10 -0.44 10.57
C ALA A 306 -0.15 -0.25 11.77
N GLY A 307 0.53 -1.32 12.18
CA GLY A 307 1.49 -1.28 13.28
C GLY A 307 2.74 -0.47 12.96
N ALA A 308 3.35 -0.64 11.78
CA ALA A 308 4.50 0.16 11.34
C ALA A 308 4.18 1.68 11.36
N ILE A 309 2.93 2.06 11.04
CA ILE A 309 2.49 3.45 11.15
C ILE A 309 2.30 3.88 12.60
N ALA A 310 1.44 3.21 13.39
CA ALA A 310 0.94 3.79 14.65
C ALA A 310 0.84 2.80 15.84
N SER A 311 1.66 1.75 15.89
CA SER A 311 1.75 0.90 17.09
C SER A 311 2.26 1.67 18.33
N ARG A 312 1.75 1.31 19.51
CA ARG A 312 1.93 2.00 20.79
C ARG A 312 2.36 1.07 21.94
N GLY A 313 2.69 -0.18 21.63
CA GLY A 313 2.81 -1.27 22.61
C GLY A 313 4.22 -1.84 22.70
N THR A 314 4.32 -3.15 22.54
CA THR A 314 5.60 -3.89 22.50
C THR A 314 6.50 -3.42 21.36
N VAL A 315 5.90 -3.08 20.21
CA VAL A 315 6.57 -2.40 19.10
C VAL A 315 6.03 -0.99 18.93
N LEU A 316 6.92 -0.10 18.47
CA LEU A 316 6.68 1.33 18.31
C LEU A 316 6.47 1.67 16.84
N GLY A 317 5.33 2.29 16.52
CA GLY A 317 5.08 2.83 15.19
C GLY A 317 5.85 4.12 14.95
N ILE A 318 6.08 4.47 13.70
CA ILE A 318 6.76 5.73 13.34
C ILE A 318 5.97 6.96 13.83
N ALA A 319 4.64 6.86 13.87
CA ALA A 319 3.70 7.90 14.29
C ALA A 319 2.64 7.36 15.27
N PRO A 320 3.01 7.04 16.53
CA PRO A 320 2.10 6.42 17.50
C PRO A 320 0.91 7.33 17.86
N GLY A 321 1.05 8.65 17.71
CA GLY A 321 -0.03 9.62 17.92
C GLY A 321 -1.07 9.68 16.80
N ALA A 322 -0.82 9.05 15.64
CA ALA A 322 -1.72 9.08 14.50
C ALA A 322 -3.05 8.34 14.74
N GLU A 323 -4.04 8.71 13.94
CA GLU A 323 -5.36 8.08 13.90
C GLU A 323 -5.46 7.23 12.63
N LEU A 324 -5.76 5.94 12.77
CA LEU A 324 -5.83 4.99 11.65
C LEU A 324 -7.26 4.83 11.15
N LEU A 325 -7.43 5.02 9.84
CA LEU A 325 -8.64 4.72 9.09
C LEU A 325 -8.40 3.45 8.25
N THR A 326 -8.82 2.29 8.76
CA THR A 326 -8.45 0.99 8.19
C THR A 326 -9.44 0.56 7.10
N VAL A 327 -8.97 0.44 5.86
CA VAL A 327 -9.79 0.11 4.70
C VAL A 327 -9.39 -1.27 4.18
N ARG A 328 -10.29 -2.25 4.33
CA ARG A 328 -10.14 -3.57 3.69
C ARG A 328 -10.61 -3.48 2.24
N ALA A 329 -9.67 -3.29 1.32
CA ALA A 329 -9.90 -3.37 -0.13
C ALA A 329 -9.49 -4.72 -0.74
N PHE A 330 -8.71 -5.51 0.00
CA PHE A 330 -8.16 -6.80 -0.43
C PHE A 330 -8.76 -7.96 0.38
N SER A 331 -9.08 -9.06 -0.29
CA SER A 331 -9.60 -10.29 0.28
C SER A 331 -8.56 -11.40 0.17
N ALA A 332 -8.34 -12.16 1.25
CA ALA A 332 -7.39 -13.27 1.30
C ALA A 332 -8.02 -14.64 0.95
N ASN A 333 -9.26 -14.64 0.44
CA ASN A 333 -10.05 -15.86 0.22
C ASN A 333 -9.46 -16.82 -0.85
N SER A 334 -8.52 -16.37 -1.68
CA SER A 334 -7.90 -17.12 -2.79
C SER A 334 -6.45 -17.58 -2.51
N GLY A 335 -5.94 -17.42 -1.28
CA GLY A 335 -4.59 -17.84 -0.90
C GLY A 335 -3.50 -16.80 -1.16
N SER A 336 -3.83 -15.69 -1.83
CA SER A 336 -3.09 -14.43 -1.78
C SER A 336 -4.08 -13.26 -1.66
N ALA A 337 -3.64 -12.14 -1.11
CA ALA A 337 -4.52 -10.99 -0.88
C ALA A 337 -4.78 -10.22 -2.19
N GLU A 338 -5.96 -10.37 -2.78
CA GLU A 338 -6.35 -9.72 -4.04
C GLU A 338 -7.46 -8.66 -3.85
N GLY A 339 -7.34 -7.55 -4.57
CA GLY A 339 -8.26 -6.41 -4.53
C GLY A 339 -8.55 -5.91 -5.95
N THR A 340 -9.71 -5.27 -6.15
CA THR A 340 -10.13 -4.75 -7.46
C THR A 340 -9.98 -3.23 -7.54
N THR A 341 -9.91 -2.67 -8.75
CA THR A 341 -10.02 -1.22 -8.99
C THR A 341 -11.19 -0.62 -8.21
N LEU A 342 -12.36 -1.27 -8.27
CA LEU A 342 -13.57 -0.77 -7.61
C LEU A 342 -13.43 -0.74 -6.08
N ASN A 343 -12.86 -1.78 -5.48
CA ASN A 343 -12.65 -1.85 -4.03
C ASN A 343 -11.69 -0.75 -3.55
N ILE A 344 -10.61 -0.52 -4.29
CA ILE A 344 -9.61 0.51 -3.97
C ILE A 344 -10.23 1.91 -4.13
N ILE A 345 -11.02 2.16 -5.17
CA ILE A 345 -11.69 3.46 -5.37
C ILE A 345 -12.73 3.73 -4.28
N LYS A 346 -13.58 2.75 -3.92
CA LYS A 346 -14.49 2.85 -2.76
C LYS A 346 -13.73 3.18 -1.48
N GLY A 347 -12.59 2.51 -1.27
CA GLY A 347 -11.73 2.70 -0.12
C GLY A 347 -11.13 4.10 -0.02
N LEU A 348 -10.63 4.62 -1.14
CA LEU A 348 -10.08 5.97 -1.25
C LEU A 348 -11.17 7.05 -1.10
N ASP A 349 -12.38 6.79 -1.60
CA ASP A 349 -13.54 7.67 -1.46
C ASP A 349 -13.98 7.80 0.01
N TRP A 350 -14.19 6.66 0.69
CA TRP A 350 -14.52 6.64 2.11
C TRP A 350 -13.41 7.28 2.97
N ALA A 351 -12.14 7.02 2.66
CA ALA A 351 -11.02 7.68 3.34
C ALA A 351 -11.05 9.21 3.18
N PHE A 352 -11.40 9.71 1.99
CA PHE A 352 -11.61 11.15 1.74
C PHE A 352 -12.78 11.70 2.57
N GLU A 353 -13.93 11.01 2.61
CA GLU A 353 -15.09 11.42 3.41
C GLU A 353 -14.79 11.46 4.92
N LYS A 354 -13.94 10.55 5.41
CA LYS A 354 -13.45 10.52 6.80
C LYS A 354 -12.33 11.53 7.08
N GLY A 355 -11.92 12.34 6.09
CA GLY A 355 -10.94 13.40 6.27
C GLY A 355 -9.48 12.92 6.35
N ALA A 356 -9.16 11.74 5.81
CA ALA A 356 -7.80 11.23 5.76
C ALA A 356 -6.86 12.24 5.07
N ARG A 357 -5.76 12.60 5.74
CA ARG A 357 -4.73 13.49 5.18
C ARG A 357 -3.60 12.71 4.53
N VAL A 358 -3.43 11.45 4.91
CA VAL A 358 -2.41 10.52 4.43
C VAL A 358 -3.09 9.25 3.97
N VAL A 359 -2.65 8.65 2.86
CA VAL A 359 -3.12 7.36 2.37
C VAL A 359 -1.92 6.46 2.10
N ASN A 360 -1.82 5.38 2.86
CA ASN A 360 -0.88 4.29 2.64
C ASN A 360 -1.50 3.24 1.71
N MET A 361 -0.76 2.85 0.68
CA MET A 361 -1.15 1.87 -0.34
C MET A 361 -0.03 0.82 -0.51
N SER A 362 -0.01 -0.19 0.36
CA SER A 362 0.99 -1.27 0.36
C SER A 362 0.63 -2.40 -0.62
N PHE A 363 0.19 -2.03 -1.81
CA PHE A 363 -0.27 -2.96 -2.86
C PHE A 363 0.25 -2.52 -4.24
N ALA A 364 0.27 -3.44 -5.19
CA ALA A 364 0.69 -3.15 -6.56
C ALA A 364 -0.17 -3.85 -7.63
N GLY A 365 -0.25 -3.25 -8.81
CA GLY A 365 -1.05 -3.74 -9.91
C GLY A 365 -0.72 -3.08 -11.26
N PRO A 366 -1.55 -3.33 -12.28
CA PRO A 366 -1.40 -2.78 -13.63
C PRO A 366 -1.69 -1.28 -13.67
N ALA A 367 -1.32 -0.64 -14.79
CA ALA A 367 -1.67 0.75 -15.05
C ALA A 367 -3.18 0.92 -15.23
N ASP A 368 -3.79 1.75 -14.39
CA ASP A 368 -5.25 1.91 -14.28
C ASP A 368 -5.66 3.39 -14.44
N PRO A 369 -6.31 3.74 -15.55
CA PRO A 369 -6.81 5.10 -15.80
C PRO A 369 -7.86 5.63 -14.81
N ARG A 370 -8.71 4.77 -14.22
CA ARG A 370 -9.71 5.19 -13.22
C ARG A 370 -9.07 5.42 -11.86
N LEU A 371 -8.15 4.55 -11.44
CA LEU A 371 -7.39 4.77 -10.22
C LEU A 371 -6.51 6.03 -10.34
N ARG A 372 -5.83 6.24 -11.48
CA ARG A 372 -5.12 7.47 -11.84
C ARG A 372 -5.96 8.74 -11.59
N ASP A 373 -7.20 8.76 -12.07
CA ASP A 373 -8.11 9.92 -11.89
C ASP A 373 -8.44 10.13 -10.40
N ALA A 374 -8.80 9.06 -9.69
CA ALA A 374 -9.09 9.11 -8.27
C ALA A 374 -7.89 9.60 -7.43
N LEU A 375 -6.69 9.08 -7.69
CA LEU A 375 -5.43 9.52 -7.06
C LEU A 375 -5.15 11.00 -7.36
N THR A 376 -5.32 11.43 -8.61
CA THR A 376 -5.08 12.83 -9.01
C THR A 376 -6.04 13.78 -8.28
N LYS A 377 -7.32 13.41 -8.16
CA LYS A 377 -8.32 14.21 -7.45
C LYS A 377 -8.11 14.20 -5.93
N ALA A 378 -7.72 13.07 -5.34
CA ALA A 378 -7.31 12.97 -3.92
C ALA A 378 -6.12 13.88 -3.61
N ASN A 379 -5.10 13.87 -4.46
CA ASN A 379 -3.94 14.75 -4.33
C ASN A 379 -4.32 16.23 -4.45
N GLY A 380 -5.18 16.57 -5.42
CA GLY A 380 -5.73 17.92 -5.61
C GLY A 380 -6.57 18.42 -4.44
N LYS A 381 -7.19 17.50 -3.67
CA LYS A 381 -7.91 17.78 -2.42
C LYS A 381 -7.00 17.82 -1.17
N GLY A 382 -5.67 17.69 -1.34
CA GLY A 382 -4.70 17.84 -0.26
C GLY A 382 -4.34 16.57 0.50
N MET A 383 -4.73 15.39 -0.01
CA MET A 383 -4.32 14.09 0.53
C MET A 383 -2.90 13.75 0.05
N VAL A 384 -2.03 13.34 0.97
CA VAL A 384 -0.71 12.80 0.64
C VAL A 384 -0.87 11.30 0.36
N LEU A 385 -0.36 10.86 -0.79
CA LEU A 385 -0.52 9.49 -1.27
C LEU A 385 0.85 8.82 -1.28
N ILE A 386 1.00 7.69 -0.57
CA ILE A 386 2.24 6.93 -0.43
C ILE A 386 1.98 5.49 -0.85
N ALA A 387 2.90 4.89 -1.62
CA ALA A 387 2.73 3.52 -2.09
C ALA A 387 4.05 2.75 -2.20
N ALA A 388 3.94 1.43 -2.02
CA ALA A 388 5.01 0.47 -2.22
C ALA A 388 5.45 0.43 -3.69
N ALA A 389 6.76 0.55 -3.95
CA ALA A 389 7.30 0.49 -5.31
C ALA A 389 7.04 -0.86 -6.02
N GLY A 390 6.92 -1.94 -5.26
CA GLY A 390 6.72 -3.31 -5.73
C GLY A 390 7.90 -4.23 -5.40
N ASN A 391 7.59 -5.52 -5.25
CA ASN A 391 8.52 -6.59 -4.87
C ASN A 391 8.76 -7.58 -6.04
N ALA A 392 8.56 -7.14 -7.29
CA ALA A 392 8.65 -7.98 -8.50
C ALA A 392 10.03 -7.97 -9.17
N GLY A 393 11.04 -7.39 -8.52
CA GLY A 393 12.44 -7.42 -8.91
C GLY A 393 12.89 -6.29 -9.83
N PRO A 394 14.22 -6.18 -10.05
CA PRO A 394 14.86 -5.03 -10.70
C PRO A 394 14.52 -4.86 -12.19
N THR A 395 14.00 -5.91 -12.83
CA THR A 395 13.60 -5.94 -14.25
C THR A 395 12.10 -5.71 -14.45
N SER A 396 11.31 -5.66 -13.37
CA SER A 396 9.87 -5.42 -13.46
C SER A 396 9.56 -4.03 -14.02
N PRO A 397 8.51 -3.87 -14.85
CA PRO A 397 8.01 -2.55 -15.21
C PRO A 397 7.51 -1.79 -13.96
N PRO A 398 7.37 -0.45 -14.03
CA PRO A 398 6.73 0.35 -12.99
C PRO A 398 5.32 -0.16 -12.68
N LEU A 399 5.00 -0.33 -11.40
CA LEU A 399 3.69 -0.81 -10.95
C LEU A 399 2.89 0.33 -10.32
N PHE A 400 1.56 0.26 -10.44
CA PHE A 400 0.64 1.25 -9.86
C PHE A 400 0.15 0.78 -8.50
N PRO A 401 -0.15 1.68 -7.54
CA PRO A 401 -0.24 3.13 -7.72
C PRO A 401 1.10 3.88 -7.60
N ALA A 402 2.20 3.26 -7.18
CA ALA A 402 3.48 3.93 -6.97
C ALA A 402 4.07 4.62 -8.21
N ALA A 403 3.87 4.06 -9.41
CA ALA A 403 4.32 4.67 -10.67
C ALA A 403 3.55 5.95 -11.07
N ASP A 404 2.56 6.38 -10.30
CA ASP A 404 1.81 7.61 -10.52
C ASP A 404 2.60 8.85 -10.03
N PRO A 405 2.84 9.90 -10.86
CA PRO A 405 3.58 11.10 -10.44
C PRO A 405 2.97 11.86 -9.25
N VAL A 406 1.69 11.68 -8.91
CA VAL A 406 1.13 12.28 -7.69
C VAL A 406 1.43 11.47 -6.42
N VAL A 407 1.80 10.18 -6.55
CA VAL A 407 2.06 9.24 -5.45
C VAL A 407 3.55 9.20 -5.08
N ILE A 408 3.85 9.18 -3.79
CA ILE A 408 5.20 9.04 -3.25
C ILE A 408 5.53 7.55 -3.26
N ALA A 409 6.28 7.12 -4.27
CA ALA A 409 6.77 5.75 -4.38
C ALA A 409 7.93 5.52 -3.41
N VAL A 410 7.80 4.47 -2.59
CA VAL A 410 8.79 4.11 -1.57
C VAL A 410 9.42 2.77 -1.89
N THR A 411 10.75 2.73 -1.84
CA THR A 411 11.56 1.52 -1.98
C THR A 411 12.08 1.05 -0.61
N ALA A 412 12.52 -0.20 -0.51
CA ALA A 412 12.95 -0.82 0.74
C ALA A 412 14.48 -0.98 0.80
N VAL A 413 15.04 -0.75 1.99
CA VAL A 413 16.44 -1.07 2.33
C VAL A 413 16.50 -1.90 3.62
N ASP A 414 17.60 -2.63 3.79
CA ASP A 414 17.90 -3.33 5.03
C ASP A 414 18.53 -2.43 6.10
N ALA A 415 18.85 -3.01 7.26
CA ALA A 415 19.55 -2.32 8.36
C ALA A 415 20.90 -1.70 7.93
N SER A 416 21.58 -2.27 6.93
CA SER A 416 22.90 -1.85 6.40
C SER A 416 22.82 -0.88 5.20
N ASP A 417 21.66 -0.28 4.93
CA ASP A 417 21.39 0.61 3.78
C ASP A 417 21.43 -0.08 2.40
N ALA A 418 21.49 -1.41 2.34
CA ALA A 418 21.45 -2.13 1.07
C ALA A 418 20.02 -2.24 0.54
N LEU A 419 19.84 -2.03 -0.77
CA LEU A 419 18.54 -2.17 -1.42
C LEU A 419 17.98 -3.59 -1.30
N PHE A 420 16.70 -3.70 -0.94
CA PHE A 420 15.97 -4.97 -1.00
C PHE A 420 16.05 -5.57 -2.40
N SER A 421 16.49 -6.82 -2.50
CA SER A 421 16.76 -7.50 -3.78
C SER A 421 15.52 -7.68 -4.66
N GLY A 422 14.33 -7.80 -4.04
CA GLY A 422 13.04 -7.86 -4.73
C GLY A 422 12.49 -6.50 -5.17
N ALA A 423 13.08 -5.37 -4.79
CA ALA A 423 12.52 -4.05 -5.07
C ALA A 423 12.46 -3.74 -6.59
N ASN A 424 11.31 -3.26 -7.05
CA ASN A 424 11.17 -2.64 -8.35
C ASN A 424 12.02 -1.36 -8.45
N ARG A 425 12.51 -1.04 -9.65
CA ARG A 425 13.42 0.11 -9.89
C ARG A 425 12.88 1.05 -10.96
N GLY A 426 13.15 2.34 -10.85
CA GLY A 426 12.76 3.31 -11.86
C GLY A 426 12.86 4.77 -11.44
N LYS A 427 12.67 5.68 -12.39
CA LYS A 427 12.71 7.14 -12.16
C LYS A 427 11.51 7.67 -11.34
N TYR A 428 10.57 6.81 -10.95
CA TYR A 428 9.39 7.14 -10.16
C TYR A 428 9.63 7.00 -8.65
N ILE A 429 10.67 6.26 -8.23
CA ILE A 429 11.05 6.10 -6.82
C ILE A 429 11.37 7.48 -6.22
N ALA A 430 10.70 7.84 -5.14
CA ALA A 430 10.87 9.14 -4.49
C ALA A 430 11.91 9.07 -3.36
N VAL A 431 11.79 8.07 -2.49
CA VAL A 431 12.61 7.87 -1.28
C VAL A 431 12.70 6.38 -0.93
N ALA A 432 13.64 6.03 -0.05
CA ALA A 432 13.78 4.73 0.57
C ALA A 432 13.43 4.77 2.07
N ALA A 433 12.99 3.64 2.61
CA ALA A 433 12.80 3.43 4.05
C ALA A 433 13.19 1.97 4.42
N PRO A 434 13.41 1.65 5.71
CA PRO A 434 13.55 0.28 6.17
C PRO A 434 12.44 -0.63 5.63
N GLY A 435 12.82 -1.84 5.20
CA GLY A 435 11.88 -2.79 4.62
C GLY A 435 12.43 -4.19 4.43
N VAL A 436 13.43 -4.58 5.22
CA VAL A 436 13.93 -5.95 5.31
C VAL A 436 14.00 -6.33 6.78
N ASP A 437 13.45 -7.48 7.15
CA ASP A 437 13.38 -7.99 8.53
C ASP A 437 12.82 -6.97 9.55
N VAL A 438 11.78 -6.21 9.16
CA VAL A 438 11.13 -5.22 10.03
C VAL A 438 10.13 -5.92 10.95
N LEU A 439 10.27 -5.73 12.26
CA LEU A 439 9.34 -6.27 13.26
C LEU A 439 8.06 -5.45 13.33
N VAL A 440 6.92 -6.13 13.09
CA VAL A 440 5.58 -5.52 13.07
C VAL A 440 4.54 -6.41 13.80
N PRO A 441 3.41 -5.85 14.26
CA PRO A 441 2.27 -6.61 14.77
C PRO A 441 1.66 -7.53 13.71
N ALA A 442 1.09 -8.65 14.15
CA ALA A 442 0.28 -9.56 13.36
C ALA A 442 -0.98 -9.95 14.17
N PRO A 443 -2.06 -10.45 13.54
CA PRO A 443 -3.30 -10.81 14.22
C PRO A 443 -3.12 -11.72 15.44
N ASP A 444 -4.14 -11.76 16.30
CA ASP A 444 -4.18 -12.62 17.49
C ASP A 444 -3.08 -12.28 18.52
N ALA A 445 -2.79 -10.98 18.68
CA ALA A 445 -1.78 -10.42 19.58
C ALA A 445 -0.35 -10.97 19.35
N SER A 446 -0.01 -11.23 18.08
CA SER A 446 1.29 -11.79 17.68
C SER A 446 2.17 -10.77 16.96
N TYR A 447 3.42 -11.14 16.66
CA TYR A 447 4.38 -10.28 15.98
C TYR A 447 5.12 -11.09 14.91
N GLN A 448 5.51 -10.43 13.82
CA GLN A 448 6.25 -11.05 12.73
C GLN A 448 7.35 -10.13 12.21
N LEU A 449 8.39 -10.74 11.62
CA LEU A 449 9.33 -10.00 10.76
C LEU A 449 8.77 -9.98 9.33
N THR A 450 8.78 -8.80 8.72
CA THR A 450 8.20 -8.54 7.39
C THR A 450 9.27 -7.91 6.49
N THR A 451 9.34 -8.32 5.23
CA THR A 451 10.31 -7.83 4.25
C THR A 451 9.62 -7.42 2.95
N GLY A 452 9.62 -6.13 2.62
CA GLY A 452 9.07 -5.61 1.37
C GLY A 452 8.98 -4.08 1.29
N THR A 453 8.59 -3.59 0.10
CA THR A 453 8.37 -2.15 -0.14
C THR A 453 7.06 -1.61 0.46
N SER A 454 6.18 -2.52 0.86
CA SER A 454 4.98 -2.41 1.72
C SER A 454 5.27 -1.71 3.05
N VAL A 455 6.09 -2.32 3.92
CA VAL A 455 6.38 -1.79 5.25
C VAL A 455 7.17 -0.49 5.17
N ALA A 456 8.08 -0.37 4.19
CA ALA A 456 8.76 0.88 3.88
C ALA A 456 7.77 2.01 3.56
N ALA A 457 6.73 1.75 2.76
CA ALA A 457 5.68 2.73 2.47
C ALA A 457 4.84 3.09 3.71
N ALA A 458 4.58 2.12 4.58
CA ALA A 458 3.90 2.33 5.86
C ALA A 458 4.73 3.23 6.80
N GLU A 459 6.03 2.98 6.93
CA GLU A 459 6.93 3.82 7.73
C GLU A 459 6.99 5.26 7.21
N VAL A 460 7.11 5.46 5.90
CA VAL A 460 7.06 6.81 5.28
C VAL A 460 5.70 7.47 5.50
N SER A 461 4.60 6.73 5.50
CA SER A 461 3.27 7.26 5.83
C SER A 461 3.21 7.74 7.28
N GLY A 462 3.87 7.05 8.21
CA GLY A 462 4.10 7.52 9.58
C GLY A 462 4.93 8.80 9.62
N VAL A 463 6.08 8.87 8.93
CA VAL A 463 6.89 10.11 8.87
C VAL A 463 6.05 11.27 8.36
N VAL A 464 5.25 11.08 7.29
CA VAL A 464 4.32 12.10 6.77
C VAL A 464 3.32 12.58 7.82
N ALA A 465 2.80 11.70 8.67
CA ALA A 465 1.93 12.11 9.77
C ALA A 465 2.66 13.03 10.77
N LEU A 466 3.94 12.79 11.08
CA LEU A 466 4.75 13.69 11.91
C LEU A 466 4.90 15.08 11.26
N LEU A 467 5.13 15.14 9.94
CA LEU A 467 5.23 16.42 9.20
C LEU A 467 3.90 17.20 9.26
N LEU A 468 2.78 16.50 9.13
CA LEU A 468 1.45 17.12 9.08
C LEU A 468 0.93 17.56 10.45
N GLU A 469 1.29 16.89 11.55
CA GLU A 469 1.10 17.45 12.89
C GLU A 469 1.92 18.75 13.03
N ARG A 470 3.18 18.73 12.59
CA ARG A 470 4.09 19.89 12.72
C ARG A 470 3.63 21.10 11.90
N ASN A 471 2.99 20.87 10.76
CA ASN A 471 2.41 21.92 9.92
C ASN A 471 1.25 21.38 9.06
N PRO A 472 -0.01 21.48 9.54
CA PRO A 472 -1.18 20.95 8.82
C PRO A 472 -1.43 21.58 7.45
N ARG A 473 -0.82 22.75 7.17
CA ARG A 473 -0.97 23.52 5.92
C ARG A 473 -0.06 23.04 4.78
N LEU A 474 0.82 22.06 5.01
CA LEU A 474 1.67 21.51 3.94
C LEU A 474 0.81 20.88 2.84
N THR A 475 1.09 21.24 1.59
CA THR A 475 0.50 20.57 0.43
C THR A 475 1.22 19.24 0.17
N PRO A 476 0.61 18.28 -0.56
CA PRO A 476 1.31 17.06 -0.96
C PRO A 476 2.63 17.30 -1.72
N LYS A 477 2.70 18.40 -2.48
CA LYS A 477 3.94 18.83 -3.18
C LYS A 477 5.01 19.35 -2.21
N ASP A 478 4.63 19.97 -1.10
CA ASP A 478 5.57 20.39 -0.06
C ASP A 478 6.07 19.21 0.74
N VAL A 479 5.18 18.28 1.13
CA VAL A 479 5.54 17.04 1.84
C VAL A 479 6.55 16.23 1.01
N ARG A 480 6.27 15.95 -0.27
CA ARG A 480 7.22 15.25 -1.16
C ARG A 480 8.57 15.98 -1.21
N ARG A 481 8.57 17.32 -1.36
CA ARG A 481 9.80 18.12 -1.44
C ARG A 481 10.60 18.08 -0.15
N ILE A 482 9.95 18.09 1.01
CA ILE A 482 10.61 17.99 2.31
C ILE A 482 11.29 16.63 2.43
N LEU A 483 10.55 15.53 2.25
CA LEU A 483 11.09 14.17 2.30
C LEU A 483 12.30 14.00 1.38
N MET A 484 12.16 14.34 0.09
CA MET A 484 13.24 14.19 -0.89
C MET A 484 14.46 15.09 -0.62
N ARG A 485 14.28 16.27 -0.02
CA ARG A 485 15.39 17.19 0.28
C ARG A 485 16.12 16.83 1.58
N THR A 486 15.43 16.20 2.52
CA THR A 486 15.99 15.83 3.84
C THR A 486 16.49 14.40 3.90
N ALA A 487 16.15 13.57 2.90
CA ALA A 487 16.64 12.21 2.79
C ALA A 487 18.18 12.11 2.82
N LYS A 488 18.69 11.14 3.60
CA LYS A 488 20.09 10.73 3.61
C LYS A 488 20.39 9.99 2.31
N HIS A 489 21.23 10.59 1.45
CA HIS A 489 21.64 9.99 0.18
C HIS A 489 22.25 8.59 0.39
N LEU A 490 21.78 7.62 -0.40
CA LEU A 490 22.27 6.23 -0.41
C LEU A 490 22.89 5.88 -1.76
N GLY A 491 23.78 4.89 -1.75
CA GLY A 491 24.41 4.33 -2.95
C GLY A 491 25.45 5.23 -3.61
N PRO A 492 25.99 4.81 -4.77
CA PRO A 492 26.84 5.64 -5.61
C PRO A 492 26.02 6.69 -6.37
N ARG A 493 26.67 7.74 -6.90
CA ARG A 493 26.04 8.70 -7.82
C ARG A 493 25.39 7.98 -9.01
N GLY A 494 24.18 8.38 -9.39
CA GLY A 494 23.42 7.71 -10.46
C GLY A 494 22.48 6.59 -9.98
N SER A 495 22.39 6.35 -8.67
CA SER A 495 21.51 5.34 -8.06
C SER A 495 20.10 5.85 -7.72
N GLU A 496 19.68 7.00 -8.26
CA GLU A 496 18.36 7.60 -7.98
C GLU A 496 17.20 6.72 -8.51
N ARG A 497 17.48 5.79 -9.44
CA ARG A 497 16.52 4.78 -9.88
C ARG A 497 16.31 3.63 -8.88
N ASP A 498 17.24 3.47 -7.96
CA ASP A 498 17.26 2.40 -6.96
C ASP A 498 16.75 2.92 -5.61
N TYR A 499 17.27 4.08 -5.14
CA TYR A 499 16.98 4.66 -3.81
C TYR A 499 16.12 5.94 -3.83
N GLY A 500 15.76 6.47 -5.01
CA GLY A 500 15.15 7.79 -5.12
C GLY A 500 16.11 8.88 -4.65
N ALA A 501 15.65 9.75 -3.74
CA ALA A 501 16.51 10.73 -3.09
C ALA A 501 17.44 10.14 -2.01
N GLY A 502 17.15 8.92 -1.51
CA GLY A 502 17.83 8.28 -0.39
C GLY A 502 16.88 7.86 0.73
N LEU A 503 17.44 7.45 1.86
CA LEU A 503 16.72 7.05 3.08
C LEU A 503 15.99 8.24 3.69
N VAL A 504 14.71 8.10 4.03
CA VAL A 504 13.97 9.13 4.77
C VAL A 504 14.62 9.38 6.14
N ASP A 505 14.67 10.65 6.54
CA ASP A 505 15.17 11.10 7.85
C ASP A 505 14.00 11.81 8.55
N ALA A 506 13.43 11.19 9.59
CA ALA A 506 12.21 11.71 10.21
C ALA A 506 12.47 13.01 10.96
N LEU A 507 13.59 13.09 11.70
CA LEU A 507 13.96 14.26 12.47
C LEU A 507 14.20 15.50 11.59
N GLN A 508 14.96 15.35 10.50
CA GLN A 508 15.25 16.43 9.57
C GLN A 508 14.01 16.82 8.77
N ALA A 509 13.17 15.86 8.38
CA ALA A 509 11.92 16.16 7.68
C ALA A 509 10.93 16.93 8.58
N VAL A 510 10.73 16.53 9.84
CA VAL A 510 9.89 17.24 10.82
C VAL A 510 10.50 18.61 11.19
N THR A 511 11.82 18.71 11.31
CA THR A 511 12.51 19.98 11.55
C THR A 511 12.34 20.94 10.37
N ALA A 512 12.37 20.44 9.15
CA ALA A 512 12.13 21.21 7.92
C ALA A 512 10.65 21.54 7.68
N ALA A 513 9.72 20.83 8.32
CA ALA A 513 8.27 21.06 8.22
C ALA A 513 7.76 22.27 9.04
N ARG A 514 8.62 22.86 9.90
CA ARG A 514 8.30 24.05 10.72
C ARG A 514 7.43 25.05 9.95
N ALA A 515 6.29 25.43 10.54
CA ALA A 515 5.45 26.48 10.00
C ALA A 515 6.25 27.77 9.80
N ALA A 516 6.12 28.37 8.61
CA ALA A 516 6.49 29.77 8.44
C ALA A 516 5.71 30.60 9.48
N GLY A 517 6.42 31.53 10.13
CA GLY A 517 6.01 32.11 11.41
C GLY A 517 4.56 32.62 11.45
N MET A 518 3.92 32.35 12.58
CA MET A 518 2.85 33.21 13.11
C MET A 518 3.51 34.39 13.82
#